data_AF-A0A7S3UTT1-F1
#
_entry.id   AF-A0A7S3UTT1-F1
#
_cell.length_a   1.000
_cell.length_b   1.000
_cell.length_c   1.000
_cell.angle_alpha   90.00
_cell.angle_beta   90.00
_cell.angle_gamma   90.00
#
_symmetry.space_group_name_H-M   'P 1'
#
loop_
_entity.id
_entity.type
_entity.pdbx_description
1 polymer ?
#
loop_
_entity_poly.entity_id
_entity_poly.type
_entity_poly.pdbx_seq_one_letter_code
_entity_poly.pdbx_strand_id
1 'polypeptide(L)'
;HDQFLDLKVLLGDTKYESIYHTSQKYENGTEEGLAIFSKHPILSHSAEPLFHPTQTDQNSRWALHAEIMVTSELEAYHGQPQSVHFFVTHLSYDAHAQKAEAEALRIFADRFPLPQVLVGDFNIAEADHDEANLLPLLRPTATRNGFADALSIIDPAAAAPEGAATAVGPNRQVRKGRAATAASRAG
;
A
#
# COMPACT_ATOMS: atom_id res chain seq x y z
N HIS A 1 23.49 20.76 0.55
CA HIS A 1 23.08 20.43 1.93
C HIS A 1 22.65 18.97 1.87
N ASP A 2 23.33 18.07 2.57
CA ASP A 2 23.04 16.63 2.47
C ASP A 2 22.01 16.29 3.55
N GLN A 3 20.73 16.29 3.17
CA GLN A 3 19.62 16.01 4.08
C GLN A 3 19.75 14.63 4.76
N PHE A 4 20.46 13.69 4.14
CA PHE A 4 20.71 12.37 4.71
C PHE A 4 21.80 12.41 5.78
N LEU A 5 22.82 13.25 5.61
CA LEU A 5 23.82 13.48 6.64
C LEU A 5 23.18 14.09 7.89
N ASP A 6 22.27 15.05 7.71
CA ASP A 6 21.53 15.66 8.82
C ASP A 6 20.67 14.64 9.56
N LEU A 7 20.03 13.71 8.82
CA LEU A 7 19.24 12.65 9.42
C LEU A 7 20.11 11.66 10.20
N LYS A 8 21.29 11.29 9.69
CA LYS A 8 22.26 10.46 10.44
C LYS A 8 22.72 11.14 11.73
N VAL A 9 22.97 12.45 11.67
CA VAL A 9 23.31 13.24 12.87
C VAL A 9 22.14 13.28 13.86
N LEU A 10 20.92 13.45 13.37
CA LEU A 10 19.70 13.50 14.20
C LEU A 10 19.38 12.15 14.86
N LEU A 11 19.65 11.05 14.15
CA LEU A 11 19.53 9.70 14.69
C LEU A 11 20.65 9.37 15.69
N GLY A 12 21.74 10.15 15.75
CA GLY A 12 22.82 10.00 16.74
C GLY A 12 23.54 8.65 16.69
N ASP A 13 24.02 8.17 17.84
CA ASP A 13 24.68 6.85 18.01
C ASP A 13 23.70 5.66 17.96
N THR A 14 22.52 5.84 17.39
CA THR A 14 21.55 4.75 17.35
C THR A 14 22.02 3.66 16.39
N LYS A 15 21.91 2.40 16.83
CA LYS A 15 22.31 1.18 16.08
C LYS A 15 21.34 0.88 14.93
N TYR A 16 21.05 1.86 14.08
CA TYR A 16 20.27 1.63 12.87
C TYR A 16 21.21 1.34 11.71
N GLU A 17 20.89 0.30 10.95
CA GLU A 17 21.38 0.17 9.59
C GLU A 17 20.50 1.03 8.67
N SER A 18 21.11 1.62 7.65
CA SER A 18 20.41 2.51 6.74
C SER A 18 20.83 2.26 5.30
N ILE A 19 19.85 2.31 4.42
CA ILE A 19 20.05 2.35 2.98
C ILE A 19 19.28 3.54 2.41
N TYR A 20 19.82 4.13 1.36
CA TYR A 20 19.22 5.29 0.71
C TYR A 20 19.36 5.16 -0.80
N HIS A 21 18.38 5.72 -1.50
CA HIS A 21 18.41 5.85 -2.95
C HIS A 21 17.93 7.24 -3.33
N THR A 22 18.85 8.06 -3.85
CA THR A 22 18.50 9.38 -4.39
C THR A 22 17.86 9.19 -5.77
N SER A 23 16.59 9.58 -5.90
CA SER A 23 15.86 9.50 -7.17
C SER A 23 16.12 10.72 -8.04
N GLN A 24 16.23 11.91 -7.45
CA GLN A 24 16.48 13.16 -8.18
C GLN A 24 17.24 14.18 -7.33
N LYS A 25 18.07 14.99 -8.00
CA LYS A 25 18.70 16.18 -7.41
C LYS A 25 18.27 17.40 -8.19
N TYR A 26 17.71 18.38 -7.50
CA TYR A 26 17.26 19.64 -8.07
C TYR A 26 18.38 20.69 -8.05
N GLU A 27 18.28 21.70 -8.91
CA GLU A 27 19.29 22.76 -9.04
C GLU A 27 19.49 23.58 -7.75
N ASN A 28 18.47 23.67 -6.91
CA ASN A 28 18.53 24.32 -5.60
C ASN A 28 19.26 23.49 -4.53
N GLY A 29 19.78 22.31 -4.88
CA GLY A 29 20.47 21.40 -3.97
C GLY A 29 19.55 20.56 -3.10
N THR A 30 18.23 20.57 -3.33
CA THR A 30 17.28 19.62 -2.74
C THR A 30 17.44 18.26 -3.41
N GLU A 31 17.35 17.19 -2.62
CA GLU A 31 17.35 15.82 -3.12
C GLU A 31 16.00 15.17 -2.81
N GLU A 32 15.43 14.47 -3.79
CA GLU A 32 14.33 13.53 -3.55
C GLU A 32 14.91 12.11 -3.53
N GLY A 33 14.36 11.26 -2.70
CA GLY A 33 14.79 9.88 -2.60
C GLY A 33 14.00 9.07 -1.60
N LEU A 34 14.40 7.82 -1.48
CA LEU A 34 13.84 6.86 -0.55
C LEU A 34 14.92 6.44 0.43
N ALA A 35 14.53 6.17 1.67
CA ALA A 35 15.43 5.65 2.67
C ALA A 35 14.73 4.63 3.55
N ILE A 36 15.48 3.62 3.99
CA ILE A 36 15.05 2.64 4.99
C ILE A 36 16.03 2.72 6.15
N PHE A 37 15.49 2.85 7.36
CA PHE A 37 16.23 2.80 8.63
C PHE A 37 15.72 1.62 9.45
N SER A 38 16.61 0.73 9.85
CA SER A 38 16.23 -0.49 10.56
C SER A 38 17.09 -0.70 11.81
N LYS A 39 16.46 -1.03 12.94
CA LYS A 39 17.16 -1.54 14.14
C LYS A 39 17.64 -2.99 13.98
N HIS A 40 17.15 -3.64 12.94
CA HIS A 40 17.44 -5.03 12.59
C HIS A 40 18.41 -5.09 11.42
N PRO A 41 19.25 -6.13 11.33
CA PRO A 41 20.21 -6.26 10.23
C PRO A 41 19.55 -6.27 8.85
N ILE A 42 20.09 -5.48 7.92
CA ILE A 42 19.73 -5.47 6.51
C ILE A 42 20.64 -6.48 5.80
N LEU A 43 20.06 -7.58 5.31
CA LEU A 43 20.80 -8.68 4.68
C LEU A 43 21.15 -8.37 3.22
N SER A 44 20.20 -7.76 2.51
CA SER A 44 20.33 -7.41 1.10
C SER A 44 19.44 -6.22 0.76
N HIS A 45 19.78 -5.48 -0.30
CA HIS A 45 18.96 -4.37 -0.78
C HIS A 45 19.11 -4.15 -2.28
N SER A 46 18.11 -3.54 -2.90
CA SER A 46 18.10 -3.19 -4.32
C SER A 46 17.16 -2.01 -4.56
N ALA A 47 17.29 -1.35 -5.72
CA ALA A 47 16.37 -0.30 -6.13
C ALA A 47 16.01 -0.48 -7.61
N GLU A 48 14.76 -0.19 -7.97
CA GLU A 48 14.26 -0.30 -9.34
C GLU A 48 13.46 0.95 -9.72
N PRO A 49 13.69 1.56 -10.89
CA PRO A 49 12.89 2.67 -11.35
C PRO A 49 11.46 2.19 -11.67
N LEU A 50 10.47 2.93 -11.19
CA LEU A 50 9.07 2.72 -11.54
C LEU A 50 8.81 3.53 -12.81
N PHE A 51 8.76 2.85 -13.95
CA PHE A 51 8.65 3.48 -15.26
C PHE A 51 7.42 4.38 -15.35
N HIS A 52 7.62 5.59 -15.89
CA HIS A 52 6.57 6.59 -16.09
C HIS A 52 6.32 6.77 -17.60
N PRO A 53 5.13 6.42 -18.13
CA PRO A 53 4.83 6.56 -19.56
C PRO A 53 4.54 8.00 -20.00
N THR A 54 4.17 8.91 -19.09
CA THR A 54 3.81 10.31 -19.39
C THR A 54 4.87 11.29 -18.87
N GLN A 55 4.97 12.51 -19.39
CA GLN A 55 5.97 13.51 -18.94
C GLN A 55 5.42 14.48 -17.88
N THR A 56 4.31 14.12 -17.22
CA THR A 56 3.62 15.04 -16.29
C THR A 56 4.29 15.10 -14.93
N ASP A 57 4.80 13.98 -14.41
CA ASP A 57 5.69 13.99 -13.24
C ASP A 57 7.13 14.23 -13.68
N GLN A 58 7.76 15.26 -13.11
CA GLN A 58 9.17 15.58 -13.32
C GLN A 58 10.08 14.73 -12.41
N ASN A 59 9.48 14.04 -11.44
CA ASN A 59 10.16 13.24 -10.45
C ASN A 59 10.36 11.81 -10.97
N SER A 60 11.58 11.32 -10.82
CA SER A 60 11.84 9.90 -11.08
C SER A 60 11.29 9.08 -9.91
N ARG A 61 10.27 8.25 -10.16
CA ARG A 61 9.73 7.35 -9.14
C ARG A 61 10.54 6.05 -9.09
N TRP A 62 10.79 5.58 -7.88
CA TRP A 62 11.61 4.40 -7.61
C TRP A 62 10.94 3.53 -6.55
N ALA A 63 11.30 2.26 -6.54
CA ALA A 63 11.04 1.35 -5.44
C ALA A 63 12.38 0.98 -4.78
N LEU A 64 12.45 1.11 -3.45
CA LEU A 64 13.59 0.68 -2.65
C LEU A 64 13.23 -0.60 -1.91
N HIS A 65 14.01 -1.65 -2.11
CA HIS A 65 13.84 -2.95 -1.47
C HIS A 65 14.93 -3.20 -0.42
N ALA A 66 14.55 -3.76 0.73
CA ALA A 66 15.45 -4.29 1.74
C ALA A 66 14.95 -5.64 2.28
N GLU A 67 15.83 -6.61 2.37
CA GLU A 67 15.61 -7.83 3.15
C GLU A 67 16.13 -7.61 4.58
N ILE A 68 15.24 -7.71 5.58
CA ILE A 68 15.55 -7.37 6.96
C ILE A 68 15.33 -8.59 7.86
N MET A 69 16.33 -8.95 8.67
CA MET A 69 16.26 -10.07 9.60
C MET A 69 15.50 -9.69 10.88
N VAL A 70 14.28 -10.18 11.06
CA VAL A 70 13.43 -9.87 12.22
C VAL A 70 13.57 -10.97 13.27
N THR A 71 14.30 -10.67 14.36
CA THR A 71 14.80 -11.68 15.30
C THR A 71 13.98 -11.84 16.59
N SER A 72 13.08 -10.93 16.96
CA SER A 72 12.46 -10.98 18.31
C SER A 72 11.07 -11.60 18.35
N GLU A 73 10.18 -11.22 17.45
CA GLU A 73 8.75 -11.56 17.57
C GLU A 73 8.35 -12.70 16.61
N LEU A 74 8.89 -12.70 15.38
CA LEU A 74 8.66 -13.76 14.41
C LEU A 74 9.41 -15.05 14.76
N GLU A 75 10.61 -14.95 15.33
CA GLU A 75 11.36 -16.11 15.80
C GLU A 75 10.62 -16.83 16.94
N ALA A 76 9.99 -16.09 17.86
CA ALA A 76 9.18 -16.67 18.92
C ALA A 76 7.94 -17.44 18.39
N TYR A 77 7.37 -16.98 17.26
CA TYR A 77 6.19 -17.61 16.65
C TYR A 77 6.54 -18.78 15.71
N HIS A 78 7.63 -18.67 14.94
CA HIS A 78 8.03 -19.65 13.94
C HIS A 78 9.16 -20.60 14.40
N GLY A 79 9.77 -20.32 15.55
CA GLY A 79 10.87 -21.11 16.12
C GLY A 79 12.22 -20.91 15.44
N GLN A 80 12.32 -19.99 14.47
CA GLN A 80 13.55 -19.71 13.71
C GLN A 80 13.57 -18.24 13.28
N PRO A 81 14.75 -17.59 13.16
CA PRO A 81 14.86 -16.25 12.59
C PRO A 81 14.20 -16.18 11.22
N GLN A 82 13.46 -15.11 10.96
CA GLN A 82 12.79 -14.86 9.68
C GLN A 82 13.30 -13.56 9.08
N SER A 83 13.50 -13.52 7.76
CA SER A 83 13.66 -12.26 7.04
C SER A 83 12.33 -11.80 6.44
N VAL A 84 12.17 -10.48 6.32
CA VAL A 84 11.01 -9.85 5.69
C VAL A 84 11.52 -8.93 4.58
N HIS A 85 10.88 -9.01 3.42
CA HIS A 85 11.18 -8.15 2.28
C HIS A 85 10.33 -6.88 2.35
N PHE A 86 10.97 -5.75 2.63
CA PHE A 86 10.34 -4.43 2.64
C PHE A 86 10.52 -3.74 1.30
N PHE A 87 9.44 -3.19 0.78
CA PHE A 87 9.43 -2.36 -0.42
C PHE A 87 8.89 -0.99 -0.03
N VAL A 88 9.74 0.03 -0.16
CA VAL A 88 9.40 1.43 0.09
C VAL A 88 9.26 2.16 -1.25
N THR A 89 8.21 2.96 -1.40
CA THR A 89 7.99 3.76 -2.60
C THR A 89 7.37 5.13 -2.28
N HIS A 90 7.39 6.02 -3.25
CA HIS A 90 6.59 7.24 -3.30
C HIS A 90 6.06 7.36 -4.73
N LEU A 91 4.76 7.10 -4.94
CA LEU A 91 4.15 7.09 -6.28
C LEU A 91 3.86 8.52 -6.76
N SER A 92 3.68 8.67 -8.07
CA SER A 92 3.29 9.93 -8.70
C SER A 92 1.93 10.43 -8.22
N TYR A 93 1.62 11.71 -8.45
CA TYR A 93 0.29 12.28 -8.22
C TYR A 93 -0.68 12.05 -9.39
N ASP A 94 -0.16 11.70 -10.56
CA ASP A 94 -0.93 11.44 -11.77
C ASP A 94 -1.55 10.04 -11.74
N ALA A 95 -2.88 9.94 -11.81
CA ALA A 95 -3.61 8.68 -11.69
C ALA A 95 -3.20 7.63 -12.75
N HIS A 96 -2.86 8.05 -13.98
CA HIS A 96 -2.43 7.13 -15.02
C HIS A 96 -1.02 6.59 -14.75
N ALA A 97 -0.12 7.46 -14.28
CA ALA A 97 1.22 7.08 -13.86
C ALA A 97 1.19 6.15 -12.64
N GLN A 98 0.42 6.49 -11.61
CA GLN A 98 0.25 5.69 -10.40
C GLN A 98 -0.08 4.24 -10.71
N LYS A 99 -0.98 4.01 -11.68
CA LYS A 99 -1.37 2.66 -12.10
C LYS A 99 -0.20 1.87 -12.68
N ALA A 100 0.54 2.48 -13.61
CA ALA A 100 1.69 1.85 -14.24
C ALA A 100 2.83 1.60 -13.24
N GLU A 101 3.05 2.56 -12.33
CA GLU A 101 4.05 2.45 -11.27
C GLU A 101 3.69 1.37 -10.24
N ALA A 102 2.42 1.27 -9.84
CA ALA A 102 1.95 0.21 -8.95
C ALA A 102 2.10 -1.17 -9.59
N GLU A 103 1.86 -1.29 -10.90
CA GLU A 103 2.12 -2.54 -11.63
C GLU A 103 3.61 -2.87 -11.71
N ALA A 104 4.46 -1.89 -12.01
CA ALA A 104 5.92 -2.07 -12.02
C ALA A 104 6.46 -2.47 -10.64
N LEU A 105 5.98 -1.81 -9.57
CA LEU A 105 6.28 -2.11 -8.18
C LEU A 105 5.87 -3.54 -7.82
N ARG A 106 4.70 -3.97 -8.29
CA ARG A 106 4.23 -5.34 -8.12
C ARG A 106 5.14 -6.36 -8.80
N ILE A 107 5.50 -6.11 -10.06
CA ILE A 107 6.41 -6.97 -10.83
C ILE A 107 7.78 -7.06 -10.15
N PHE A 108 8.24 -5.96 -9.56
CA PHE A 108 9.48 -5.94 -8.78
C PHE A 108 9.36 -6.80 -7.52
N ALA A 109 8.28 -6.66 -6.75
CA ALA A 109 8.03 -7.44 -5.55
C ALA A 109 7.85 -8.95 -5.80
N ASP A 110 7.26 -9.32 -6.94
CA ASP A 110 7.07 -10.72 -7.36
C ASP A 110 8.39 -11.51 -7.53
N ARG A 111 9.54 -10.84 -7.54
CA ARG A 111 10.86 -11.47 -7.66
C ARG A 111 11.41 -11.99 -6.32
N PHE A 112 10.78 -11.66 -5.21
CA PHE A 112 11.24 -11.98 -3.87
C PHE A 112 10.31 -12.99 -3.19
N PRO A 113 10.79 -13.80 -2.23
CA PRO A 113 9.93 -14.69 -1.46
C PRO A 113 9.05 -13.91 -0.45
N LEU A 114 8.05 -14.60 0.11
CA LEU A 114 7.29 -14.12 1.26
C LEU A 114 8.07 -14.39 2.57
N PRO A 115 7.86 -13.61 3.64
CA PRO A 115 6.90 -12.50 3.77
C PRO A 115 7.38 -11.19 3.15
N GLN A 116 6.42 -10.40 2.65
CA GLN A 116 6.66 -9.11 2.00
C GLN A 116 5.81 -8.03 2.64
N VAL A 117 6.37 -6.82 2.73
CA VAL A 117 5.68 -5.61 3.20
C VAL A 117 5.89 -4.51 2.18
N LEU A 118 4.79 -3.94 1.72
CA LEU A 118 4.78 -2.76 0.86
C LEU A 118 4.38 -1.54 1.69
N VAL A 119 5.20 -0.50 1.67
CA VAL A 119 5.00 0.73 2.45
C VAL A 119 5.42 1.93 1.62
N GLY A 120 4.84 3.08 1.91
CA GLY A 120 5.17 4.30 1.19
C GLY A 120 4.00 5.25 1.11
N ASP A 121 4.23 6.34 0.39
CA ASP A 121 3.17 7.25 -0.02
C ASP A 121 2.70 6.85 -1.42
N PHE A 122 1.50 6.26 -1.48
CA PHE A 122 0.90 5.85 -2.75
C PHE A 122 0.16 6.99 -3.46
N ASN A 123 0.04 8.17 -2.83
CA ASN A 123 -0.69 9.33 -3.34
C ASN A 123 -2.13 9.04 -3.82
N ILE A 124 -2.79 8.04 -3.23
CA ILE A 124 -4.18 7.69 -3.54
C ILE A 124 -5.10 8.60 -2.72
N ALA A 125 -5.82 9.52 -3.36
CA ALA A 125 -6.86 10.31 -2.69
C ALA A 125 -8.15 9.49 -2.49
N GLU A 126 -8.84 9.67 -1.36
CA GLU A 126 -10.12 9.02 -1.06
C GLU A 126 -11.24 9.39 -2.06
N ALA A 127 -11.15 10.55 -2.72
CA ALA A 127 -12.13 10.96 -3.73
C ALA A 127 -11.94 10.28 -5.10
N ASP A 128 -10.78 9.65 -5.35
CA ASP A 128 -10.41 9.04 -6.62
C ASP A 128 -10.59 7.51 -6.64
N HIS A 129 -11.33 6.96 -5.68
CA HIS A 129 -11.59 5.52 -5.56
C HIS A 129 -12.21 4.87 -6.81
N ASP A 130 -12.81 5.65 -7.72
CA ASP A 130 -13.42 5.12 -8.95
C ASP A 130 -12.48 5.10 -10.17
N GLU A 131 -11.47 5.98 -10.26
CA GLU A 131 -10.52 6.01 -11.41
C GLU A 131 -9.10 5.57 -11.06
N ALA A 132 -8.59 5.87 -9.85
CA ALA A 132 -7.25 5.53 -9.39
C ALA A 132 -7.24 4.34 -8.42
N ASN A 133 -8.19 3.41 -8.56
CA ASN A 133 -8.28 2.25 -7.68
C ASN A 133 -7.07 1.32 -7.91
N LEU A 134 -5.96 1.59 -7.23
CA LEU A 134 -4.74 0.76 -7.23
C LEU A 134 -4.96 -0.52 -6.41
N LEU A 135 -5.98 -0.52 -5.55
CA LEU A 135 -6.30 -1.64 -4.66
C LEU A 135 -6.51 -2.95 -5.44
N PRO A 136 -7.30 -3.01 -6.53
CA PRO A 136 -7.37 -4.19 -7.40
C PRO A 136 -6.02 -4.71 -7.94
N LEU A 137 -5.02 -3.84 -8.16
CA LEU A 137 -3.71 -4.24 -8.68
C LEU A 137 -2.80 -4.79 -7.58
N LEU A 138 -2.91 -4.24 -6.38
CA LEU A 138 -2.10 -4.64 -5.24
C LEU A 138 -2.72 -5.78 -4.45
N ARG A 139 -4.05 -5.95 -4.48
CA ARG A 139 -4.79 -6.98 -3.74
C ARG A 139 -4.56 -8.39 -4.28
N PRO A 140 -4.75 -9.41 -3.42
CA PRO A 140 -4.71 -10.81 -3.87
C PRO A 140 -5.75 -11.05 -4.95
N THR A 141 -5.36 -11.80 -5.98
CA THR A 141 -6.27 -12.29 -7.01
C THR A 141 -6.29 -13.81 -6.98
N ALA A 142 -7.23 -14.44 -7.70
CA ALA A 142 -7.31 -15.90 -7.78
C ALA A 142 -6.03 -16.57 -8.32
N THR A 143 -5.18 -15.81 -9.02
CA THR A 143 -3.98 -16.31 -9.71
C THR A 143 -2.67 -15.77 -9.14
N ARG A 144 -2.71 -14.85 -8.17
CA ARG A 144 -1.50 -14.24 -7.58
C ARG A 144 -1.73 -13.93 -6.10
N ASN A 145 -0.73 -14.27 -5.27
CA ASN A 145 -0.62 -13.72 -3.92
C ASN A 145 -0.66 -12.20 -4.02
N GLY A 146 -1.31 -11.47 -3.12
CA GLY A 146 -1.33 -10.01 -3.17
C GLY A 146 -1.05 -9.38 -1.83
N PHE A 147 -0.93 -8.06 -1.82
CA PHE A 147 -0.84 -7.25 -0.62
C PHE A 147 -2.23 -7.01 -0.07
N ALA A 148 -2.42 -7.23 1.21
CA ALA A 148 -3.59 -6.76 1.92
C ALA A 148 -3.28 -5.41 2.56
N ASP A 149 -4.22 -4.47 2.51
CA ASP A 149 -4.10 -3.24 3.27
C ASP A 149 -4.24 -3.57 4.77
N ALA A 150 -3.18 -3.28 5.53
CA ALA A 150 -3.13 -3.57 6.96
C ALA A 150 -4.17 -2.77 7.74
N LEU A 151 -4.45 -1.53 7.34
CA LEU A 151 -5.45 -0.71 8.02
C LEU A 151 -6.86 -1.28 7.82
N SER A 152 -7.21 -1.68 6.60
CA SER A 152 -8.47 -2.38 6.30
C SER A 152 -8.68 -3.67 7.12
N ILE A 153 -7.61 -4.35 7.53
CA ILE A 153 -7.69 -5.56 8.35
C ILE A 153 -7.98 -5.21 9.82
N ILE A 154 -7.29 -4.20 10.35
CA ILE A 154 -7.34 -3.82 11.77
C ILE A 154 -8.59 -2.99 12.07
N ASP A 155 -8.92 -2.06 11.19
CA ASP A 155 -10.07 -1.17 11.28
C ASP A 155 -10.80 -1.07 9.92
N PRO A 156 -11.71 -2.03 9.64
CA PRO A 156 -12.50 -2.01 8.41
C PRO A 156 -13.38 -0.76 8.25
N ALA A 157 -13.68 -0.04 9.33
CA ALA A 157 -14.50 1.17 9.30
C ALA A 157 -13.67 2.41 8.93
N ALA A 158 -12.40 2.47 9.35
CA ALA A 158 -11.47 3.52 8.93
C ALA A 158 -11.02 3.39 7.47
N ALA A 159 -11.17 2.21 6.86
CA ALA A 159 -10.91 1.99 5.44
C ALA A 159 -12.14 2.21 4.54
N ALA A 160 -13.29 2.56 5.11
CA ALA A 160 -14.47 2.93 4.33
C ALA A 160 -14.39 4.41 3.96
N PRO A 161 -14.62 4.79 2.69
CA PRO A 161 -14.58 6.20 2.29
C PRO A 161 -15.59 7.00 3.10
N GLU A 162 -15.18 8.19 3.57
CA GLU A 162 -16.08 9.15 4.22
C GLU A 162 -17.25 9.47 3.27
N GLY A 163 -18.40 8.81 3.48
CA GLY A 163 -19.54 8.85 2.57
C GLY A 163 -20.31 7.54 2.44
N ALA A 164 -19.75 6.40 2.84
CA ALA A 164 -20.45 5.11 2.87
C ALA A 164 -21.45 4.96 4.04
N ALA A 165 -21.83 6.07 4.70
CA ALA A 165 -22.86 6.07 5.72
C ALA A 165 -24.26 6.07 5.09
N THR A 166 -24.89 4.89 5.13
CA THR A 166 -26.34 4.64 5.13
C THR A 166 -27.13 4.82 3.83
N ALA A 167 -27.08 3.80 2.96
CA ALA A 167 -28.23 3.42 2.14
C ALA A 167 -28.94 2.18 2.74
N VAL A 168 -29.32 2.25 4.03
CA VAL A 168 -30.34 1.33 4.56
C VAL A 168 -31.69 1.96 4.27
N GLY A 169 -32.20 1.73 3.06
CA GLY A 169 -33.54 2.16 2.67
C GLY A 169 -34.62 1.57 3.59
N PRO A 170 -35.70 2.31 3.90
CA PRO A 170 -36.72 1.85 4.84
C PRO A 170 -37.68 0.91 4.10
N ASN A 171 -37.31 -0.37 3.96
CA ASN A 171 -38.25 -1.40 3.52
C ASN A 171 -38.63 -2.31 4.69
N ARG A 172 -39.28 -1.70 5.69
CA ARG A 172 -40.15 -2.41 6.63
C ARG A 172 -41.59 -2.15 6.22
N GLN A 173 -42.03 -2.72 5.10
CA GLN A 173 -43.46 -2.79 4.81
C GLN A 173 -44.11 -3.73 5.82
N VAL A 174 -44.87 -3.09 6.69
CA VAL A 174 -45.76 -3.66 7.69
C VAL A 174 -46.78 -4.56 7.00
N ARG A 175 -46.69 -5.88 7.21
CA ARG A 175 -47.82 -6.80 7.00
C ARG A 175 -48.94 -6.42 7.98
N LYS A 176 -49.93 -5.65 7.52
CA LYS A 176 -51.26 -5.59 8.13
C LYS A 176 -52.18 -6.54 7.37
N GLY A 177 -52.58 -7.62 8.01
CA GLY A 177 -53.62 -8.50 7.49
C GLY A 177 -55.02 -7.92 7.73
N ARG A 178 -55.97 -8.29 6.87
CA ARG A 178 -57.27 -8.85 7.31
C ARG A 178 -58.02 -9.50 6.15
N ALA A 179 -58.77 -10.52 6.55
CA ALA A 179 -59.44 -11.55 5.77
C ALA A 179 -60.78 -11.14 5.13
N ALA A 180 -61.35 -12.14 4.44
CA ALA A 180 -62.76 -12.39 4.12
C ALA A 180 -63.19 -11.90 2.71
N THR A 181 -64.00 -12.59 1.89
CA THR A 181 -64.87 -13.75 2.08
C THR A 181 -65.33 -14.27 0.69
N ALA A 182 -65.76 -15.53 0.64
CA ALA A 182 -66.91 -16.07 -0.11
C ALA A 182 -66.92 -16.18 -1.66
N ALA A 183 -66.87 -17.44 -2.09
CA ALA A 183 -67.95 -18.18 -2.78
C ALA A 183 -68.41 -17.82 -4.22
N SER A 184 -68.31 -18.87 -5.06
CA SER A 184 -69.34 -19.39 -5.97
C SER A 184 -69.38 -18.92 -7.45
N ARG A 185 -69.41 -19.97 -8.30
CA ARG A 185 -70.19 -20.17 -9.54
C ARG A 185 -69.66 -19.69 -10.90
N ALA A 186 -69.44 -20.72 -11.72
CA ALA A 186 -70.00 -20.94 -13.06
C ALA A 186 -69.43 -20.16 -14.24
N GLY A 187 -69.12 -20.93 -15.30
CA GLY A 187 -68.65 -20.51 -16.61
C GLY A 187 -67.89 -21.67 -17.24
#